data_AF-A0AAV0GCI4-F1
#
_entry.id   AF-A0AAV0GCI4-F1
#
_cell.length_a   1.000
_cell.length_b   1.000
_cell.length_c   1.000
_cell.angle_alpha   90.00
_cell.angle_beta   90.00
_cell.angle_gamma   90.00
#
_symmetry.space_group_name_H-M   'P 1'
#
loop_
_entity.id
_entity.type
_entity.pdbx_description
1 polymer ?
#
loop_
_entity_poly.entity_id
_entity_poly.type
_entity_poly.pdbx_seq_one_letter_code
_entity_poly.pdbx_strand_id
1 'polypeptide(L)'
;MPIMEAAKELGVGITLLKKRCRMLGIRRWPHRKLASLQTLINYVQEFGDENNENEGLVGRAKATIEMLEWEKKRLEEFPDLELEENTKRLRQACFKDNYK
;
A
#
# COMPACT_ATOMS: atom_id res chain seq x y z
N MET A 1 -9.19 -0.02 -4.45
CA MET A 1 -10.41 0.59 -5.01
C MET A 1 -10.63 2.04 -4.52
N PRO A 2 -10.83 3.01 -5.43
CA PRO A 2 -11.27 4.37 -5.13
C PRO A 2 -12.64 4.41 -4.42
N ILE A 3 -12.89 5.44 -3.60
CA ILE A 3 -14.15 5.58 -2.86
C ILE A 3 -15.38 5.74 -3.78
N MET A 4 -15.17 6.28 -4.98
CA MET A 4 -16.24 6.46 -5.97
C MET A 4 -16.74 5.13 -6.51
N GLU A 5 -15.82 4.21 -6.82
CA GLU A 5 -16.15 2.84 -7.22
C GLU A 5 -16.81 2.07 -6.08
N ALA A 6 -16.28 2.17 -4.86
CA ALA A 6 -16.89 1.54 -3.69
C ALA A 6 -18.33 2.03 -3.44
N ALA A 7 -18.59 3.33 -3.63
CA ALA A 7 -19.93 3.89 -3.52
C ALA A 7 -20.89 3.35 -4.59
N LYS A 8 -20.39 3.19 -5.83
CA LYS A 8 -21.15 2.62 -6.95
C LYS A 8 -21.49 1.15 -6.68
N GLU A 9 -20.52 0.36 -6.23
CA GLU A 9 -20.69 -1.07 -5.91
C GLU A 9 -21.74 -1.28 -4.80
N LEU A 10 -21.73 -0.39 -3.80
CA LEU A 10 -22.66 -0.42 -2.68
C LEU A 10 -24.02 0.24 -2.99
N GLY A 11 -24.19 0.85 -4.17
CA GLY A 11 -25.42 1.55 -4.55
C GLY A 11 -25.74 2.78 -3.67
N VAL A 12 -24.73 3.39 -3.03
CA VAL A 12 -24.91 4.52 -2.11
C VAL A 12 -24.26 5.79 -2.65
N GLY A 13 -24.81 6.96 -2.28
CA GLY A 13 -24.17 8.23 -2.57
C GLY A 13 -22.80 8.37 -1.87
N ILE A 14 -21.81 8.93 -2.56
CA ILE A 14 -20.43 9.10 -2.03
C ILE A 14 -20.41 9.87 -0.71
N THR A 15 -21.26 10.89 -0.57
CA THR A 15 -21.41 11.68 0.66
C THR A 15 -21.94 10.85 1.83
N LEU A 16 -22.91 9.97 1.57
CA LEU A 16 -23.46 9.06 2.58
C LEU A 16 -22.41 8.04 3.01
N LEU A 17 -21.69 7.44 2.05
CA LEU A 17 -20.62 6.49 2.33
C LEU A 17 -19.52 7.14 3.19
N LYS A 18 -19.04 8.34 2.82
CA LYS A 18 -18.06 9.09 3.62
C LYS A 18 -18.56 9.37 5.03
N LYS A 19 -19.82 9.78 5.20
CA LYS A 19 -20.41 10.05 6.52
C LYS A 19 -20.43 8.77 7.35
N ARG A 20 -20.83 7.64 6.76
CA ARG A 20 -20.86 6.33 7.43
C ARG A 20 -19.47 5.84 7.81
N CYS A 21 -18.50 5.92 6.90
CA CYS A 21 -17.10 5.58 7.17
C CYS A 21 -16.55 6.39 8.35
N ARG A 22 -16.76 7.71 8.37
CA ARG A 22 -16.29 8.57 9.48
C ARG A 22 -16.91 8.19 10.82
N MET A 23 -18.20 7.83 10.85
CA MET A 23 -18.88 7.35 12.07
C MET A 23 -18.31 6.03 12.58
N LEU A 24 -17.82 5.18 11.68
CA LEU A 24 -17.19 3.90 12.00
C LEU A 24 -15.68 4.04 12.31
N GLY A 25 -15.16 5.26 12.43
CA GLY A 25 -13.74 5.50 12.72
C GLY A 25 -12.83 5.47 11.49
N ILE A 26 -13.36 5.38 10.27
CA ILE A 26 -12.61 5.45 9.02
C ILE A 26 -12.61 6.90 8.55
N ARG A 27 -11.65 7.71 9.02
CA ARG A 27 -11.57 9.14 8.67
C ARG A 27 -11.05 9.33 7.26
N ARG A 28 -10.10 8.50 6.84
CA ARG A 28 -9.50 8.54 5.51
C ARG A 28 -9.66 7.21 4.80
N TRP A 29 -10.07 7.27 3.52
CA TRP A 29 -10.16 6.08 2.68
C TRP A 29 -8.75 5.60 2.31
N PRO A 30 -8.35 4.35 2.66
CA PRO A 30 -6.95 3.92 2.60
C PRO A 30 -6.44 3.62 1.18
N HIS A 31 -7.29 3.81 0.15
CA HIS A 31 -6.97 3.50 -1.23
C HIS A 31 -5.60 4.00 -1.71
N ARG A 32 -5.28 5.27 -1.42
CA ARG A 32 -4.03 5.87 -1.90
C ARG A 32 -2.80 5.23 -1.25
N LYS A 33 -2.90 4.84 0.02
CA LYS A 33 -1.83 4.15 0.74
C LYS A 33 -1.67 2.72 0.21
N LEU A 34 -2.77 2.00 0.03
CA LEU A 34 -2.78 0.65 -0.54
C LEU A 34 -2.19 0.61 -1.95
N ALA A 35 -2.55 1.58 -2.81
CA ALA A 35 -1.96 1.70 -4.14
C ALA A 35 -0.45 1.92 -4.09
N SER A 36 0.02 2.80 -3.18
CA SER A 36 1.45 3.04 -2.99
C SER A 36 2.20 1.79 -2.51
N LEU A 37 1.61 1.01 -1.59
CA LEU A 37 2.21 -0.24 -1.13
C LEU A 37 2.29 -1.26 -2.26
N GLN A 38 1.24 -1.38 -3.07
CA GLN A 38 1.26 -2.29 -4.20
C GLN A 38 2.34 -1.94 -5.22
N THR A 39 2.55 -0.65 -5.52
CA THR A 39 3.64 -0.21 -6.39
C THR A 39 5.01 -0.57 -5.80
N LEU A 40 5.19 -0.45 -4.48
CA LEU A 40 6.45 -0.84 -3.83
C LEU A 40 6.70 -2.34 -3.87
N ILE A 41 5.67 -3.15 -3.62
CA ILE A 41 5.75 -4.60 -3.71
C ILE A 41 6.22 -5.00 -5.12
N ASN A 42 5.57 -4.45 -6.16
CA ASN A 42 5.93 -4.75 -7.54
C ASN A 42 7.38 -4.35 -7.85
N TYR A 43 7.82 -3.16 -7.42
CA TYR A 43 9.20 -2.70 -7.62
C TYR A 43 10.22 -3.61 -6.94
N VAL A 44 9.96 -3.99 -5.69
CA VAL A 44 10.87 -4.88 -4.94
C VAL A 44 10.90 -6.28 -5.54
N GLN A 45 9.76 -6.76 -6.07
CA GLN A 45 9.67 -8.02 -6.77
C GLN A 45 10.49 -8.00 -8.07
N GLU A 46 10.29 -6.98 -8.91
CA GLU A 46 11.08 -6.79 -10.13
C GLU A 46 12.58 -6.69 -9.83
N PHE A 47 12.97 -5.93 -8.80
CA PHE A 47 14.36 -5.83 -8.35
C PHE A 47 14.94 -7.18 -7.89
N GLY A 48 14.13 -8.00 -7.22
CA GLY A 48 14.52 -9.36 -6.82
C GLY A 48 14.72 -10.28 -8.02
N ASP A 49 13.83 -10.19 -9.02
CA ASP A 49 13.88 -11.00 -10.24
C ASP A 49 15.08 -10.60 -11.14
N GLU A 50 15.40 -9.31 -11.24
CA GLU A 50 16.60 -8.81 -11.93
C GLU A 50 17.91 -9.29 -11.31
N ASN A 51 17.91 -9.53 -9.99
CA ASN A 51 19.08 -9.96 -9.22
C ASN A 51 19.01 -11.45 -8.83
N ASN A 52 18.31 -12.27 -9.62
CA ASN A 52 18.00 -13.67 -9.30
C ASN A 52 19.23 -14.56 -9.03
N GLU A 53 20.40 -14.20 -9.57
CA GLU A 53 21.67 -14.90 -9.38
C GLU A 53 22.25 -14.67 -7.97
N ASN A 54 21.81 -13.62 -7.28
CA ASN A 54 22.27 -13.24 -5.95
C ASN A 54 21.22 -13.62 -4.91
N GLU A 55 21.31 -14.85 -4.41
CA GLU A 55 20.37 -15.42 -3.44
C GLU A 55 20.18 -14.52 -2.19
N GLY A 56 21.23 -13.80 -1.78
CA GLY A 56 21.19 -12.84 -0.68
C GLY A 56 20.40 -11.55 -0.97
N LEU A 57 20.29 -11.14 -2.24
CA LEU A 57 19.42 -10.03 -2.66
C LEU A 57 17.97 -10.51 -2.80
N VAL A 58 17.77 -11.69 -3.38
CA VAL A 58 16.43 -12.32 -3.50
C VAL A 58 15.81 -12.54 -2.13
N GLY A 59 16.58 -13.03 -1.15
CA GLY A 59 16.11 -13.21 0.23
C GLY A 59 15.68 -11.90 0.90
N ARG A 60 16.44 -10.80 0.68
CA ARG A 60 16.09 -9.47 1.18
C ARG A 60 14.85 -8.90 0.50
N ALA A 61 14.72 -9.09 -0.81
CA ALA A 61 13.53 -8.68 -1.56
C ALA A 61 12.28 -9.39 -1.03
N LYS A 62 12.34 -10.72 -0.85
CA LYS A 62 11.24 -11.51 -0.27
C LYS A 62 10.85 -11.04 1.14
N ALA A 63 11.81 -10.85 2.04
CA ALA A 63 11.53 -10.35 3.39
C ALA A 63 10.89 -8.95 3.38
N THR A 64 11.31 -8.10 2.45
CA THR A 64 10.72 -6.76 2.27
C THR A 64 9.29 -6.84 1.75
N ILE A 65 9.01 -7.74 0.79
CA ILE A 65 7.65 -7.98 0.28
C ILE A 65 6.73 -8.46 1.41
N GLU A 66 7.16 -9.44 2.21
CA GLU A 66 6.38 -9.95 3.35
C GLU A 66 6.03 -8.83 4.35
N MET A 67 6.98 -7.93 4.64
CA MET A 67 6.72 -6.77 5.52
C MET A 67 5.67 -5.83 4.92
N LEU A 68 5.77 -5.52 3.61
CA LEU A 68 4.83 -4.64 2.92
C LEU A 68 3.42 -5.26 2.83
N GLU A 69 3.32 -6.58 2.64
CA GLU A 69 2.05 -7.30 2.64
C GLU A 69 1.39 -7.30 4.02
N TRP A 70 2.17 -7.49 5.08
CA TRP A 70 1.67 -7.39 6.45
C TRP A 70 1.14 -5.99 6.76
N GLU A 71 1.84 -4.95 6.33
CA GLU A 71 1.41 -3.57 6.51
C GLU A 71 0.15 -3.25 5.68
N LYS A 72 0.04 -3.81 4.46
CA LYS A 72 -1.18 -3.73 3.64
C LYS A 72 -2.37 -4.34 4.38
N LYS A 73 -2.21 -5.52 4.97
CA LYS A 73 -3.26 -6.18 5.76
C LYS A 73 -3.67 -5.36 6.98
N ARG A 74 -2.71 -4.77 7.71
CA ARG A 74 -3.02 -3.87 8.82
C ARG A 74 -3.79 -2.62 8.39
N LEU A 75 -3.52 -2.07 7.21
CA LEU A 75 -4.28 -0.93 6.70
C LEU A 75 -5.71 -1.29 6.27
N GLU A 76 -5.95 -2.54 5.88
CA GLU A 76 -7.30 -3.04 5.62
C GLU A 76 -8.10 -3.18 6.91
N GLU A 77 -7.47 -3.66 7.98
CA GLU A 77 -8.09 -3.77 9.32
C GLU A 77 -8.23 -2.40 10.01
N PHE A 78 -7.23 -1.52 9.85
CA PHE A 78 -7.16 -0.21 10.47
C PHE A 78 -6.85 0.89 9.43
N PRO A 79 -7.88 1.42 8.75
CA PRO A 79 -7.72 2.43 7.70
C PRO A 79 -7.06 3.74 8.13
N ASP A 80 -7.17 4.09 9.41
CA ASP A 80 -6.58 5.31 9.99
C ASP A 80 -5.11 5.12 10.42
N LEU A 81 -4.57 3.90 10.37
CA LEU A 81 -3.18 3.60 10.74
C LEU A 81 -2.20 4.37 9.83
N GLU A 82 -1.13 4.91 10.42
CA GLU A 82 -0.04 5.49 9.65
C GLU A 82 0.90 4.41 9.12
N LEU A 83 1.47 4.65 7.93
CA LEU A 83 2.53 3.80 7.40
C LEU A 83 3.76 3.90 8.31
N GLU A 84 4.46 2.79 8.51
CA GLU A 84 5.71 2.72 9.24
C GLU A 84 6.79 3.56 8.57
N GLU A 85 7.73 4.04 9.39
CA GLU A 85 8.82 4.90 8.94
C GLU A 85 9.73 4.19 7.94
N ASN A 86 9.93 2.89 8.10
CA ASN A 86 10.71 2.07 7.18
C ASN A 86 10.10 2.04 5.77
N THR A 87 8.78 1.90 5.69
CA THR A 87 8.03 1.91 4.43
C THR A 87 8.03 3.28 3.78
N LYS A 88 7.92 4.36 4.58
CA LYS A 88 8.07 5.74 4.08
C LYS A 88 9.45 5.97 3.46
N ARG A 89 10.52 5.46 4.10
CA ARG A 89 11.90 5.55 3.59
C ARG A 89 12.09 4.75 2.31
N LEU A 90 11.60 3.50 2.27
CA LEU A 90 11.67 2.66 1.07
C LEU A 90 10.95 3.35 -0.10
N ARG A 91 9.76 3.89 0.16
CA ARG A 91 9.02 4.67 -0.84
C ARG A 91 9.82 5.84 -1.40
N GLN A 92 10.51 6.57 -0.53
CA GLN A 92 11.32 7.71 -0.94
C GLN A 92 12.53 7.26 -1.78
N ALA A 93 13.15 6.13 -1.44
CA ALA A 93 14.25 5.55 -2.21
C ALA A 93 13.78 5.14 -3.62
N CYS A 94 12.71 4.35 -3.73
CA CYS A 94 12.14 3.94 -5.02
C CYS A 94 11.72 5.13 -5.88
N PHE A 95 11.21 6.21 -5.27
CA PHE A 95 10.86 7.42 -6.00
C PHE A 95 12.08 8.14 -6.56
N LYS A 96 13.20 8.19 -5.82
CA LYS A 96 14.43 8.82 -6.29
C LYS A 96 15.06 8.06 -7.46
N ASP A 97 15.00 6.73 -7.43
CA ASP A 97 15.58 5.89 -8.49
C ASP A 97 14.78 5.96 -9.79
N ASN A 98 13.45 6.10 -9.71
CA ASN A 98 12.57 6.19 -10.89
C ASN A 98 12.57 7.57 -11.59
N TYR A 99 13.05 8.63 -10.95
CA TYR A 99 13.01 10.02 -11.48
C TYR A 99 14.41 10.62 -11.64
N LYS A 100 15.41 9.79 -11.95
CA LYS A 100 16.80 10.19 -12.15
C LYS A 100 17.18 10.27 -13.62
#